data_AF-A0A1D3LBC2-F1
#
_entry.id   AF-A0A1D3LBC2-F1
#
_cell.length_a   1.000
_cell.length_b   1.000
_cell.length_c   1.000
_cell.angle_alpha   90.00
_cell.angle_beta   90.00
_cell.angle_gamma   90.00
#
_symmetry.space_group_name_H-M   'P 1'
#
loop_
_entity.id
_entity.type
_entity.pdbx_description
1 polymer ?
#
loop_
_entity_poly.entity_id
_entity_poly.type
_entity_poly.pdbx_seq_one_letter_code
_entity_poly.pdbx_strand_id
1 'polypeptide(L)'
;MDGWINVPPKHKNKSKSKKYIWTQNEVKQGLNKEKVDDQNTTNDITEIYEKKKKTYDENKYVEHIHNGVKKIMNSVEKSVFFENFKKKFKEIKKESVEIQSAICLGLGSLTDININNKNACMYQLAFILLVSKNYNIRDTYIYDPKISNTDLSVYKILNVQVLSSYISMPKQLAENEKEIAISNLKENENVLLFMPHCDISLYGEVLYNIFIDEKLSYPNMDFLLTPEKTIYIGNSFDYYKDHIYQHKPLGIPDFAIELLQKSEQSETIKWDIAHLNRLKKNFKYSHFIFYILNFLNEIKFPICSEQVHAFNDLSITTFQKLPDQFIFWFNIYNSLLAHTTREKN
;
A
#
# COMPACT_ATOMS: atom_id res chain seq x y z
N MET A 1 9.51 -0.77 -6.04
CA MET A 1 8.50 -0.63 -4.97
C MET A 1 8.85 0.51 -4.00
N ASP A 2 9.89 1.32 -4.28
CA ASP A 2 10.21 2.47 -3.42
C ASP A 2 9.11 3.53 -3.51
N GLY A 3 8.80 4.20 -2.39
CA GLY A 3 8.00 5.43 -2.35
C GLY A 3 6.52 5.31 -2.00
N TRP A 4 6.00 4.14 -1.59
CA TRP A 4 4.59 4.02 -1.14
C TRP A 4 4.34 4.51 0.28
N ILE A 5 5.28 4.26 1.18
CA ILE A 5 5.29 4.71 2.58
C ILE A 5 6.74 5.08 2.92
N ASN A 6 6.96 6.10 3.75
CA ASN A 6 8.30 6.35 4.31
C ASN A 6 8.51 5.55 5.59
N VAL A 7 9.55 4.74 5.61
CA VAL A 7 10.09 4.12 6.82
C VAL A 7 11.20 5.04 7.34
N PRO A 8 11.11 5.61 8.55
CA PRO A 8 12.16 6.45 9.10
C PRO A 8 13.51 5.70 9.07
N PRO A 9 14.60 6.32 8.58
CA PRO A 9 15.89 5.67 8.62
C PRO A 9 16.33 5.45 10.08
N LYS A 10 16.72 4.20 10.39
CA LYS A 10 17.30 3.77 11.67
C LYS A 10 18.25 4.83 12.23
N HIS A 11 18.14 5.14 13.53
CA HIS A 11 19.11 5.93 14.28
C HIS A 11 20.55 5.46 13.96
N LYS A 12 21.25 6.21 13.10
CA LYS A 12 22.69 6.03 12.90
C LYS A 12 23.37 6.60 14.13
N ASN A 13 23.77 5.72 15.04
CA ASN A 13 24.76 6.04 16.05
C ASN A 13 26.01 6.60 15.35
N LYS A 14 26.29 7.89 15.61
CA LYS A 14 27.52 8.55 15.19
C LYS A 14 28.71 7.85 15.85
N SER A 15 29.38 6.94 15.14
CA SER A 15 30.77 6.61 15.45
C SER A 15 31.68 7.25 14.42
N LYS A 16 32.54 8.15 14.90
CA LYS A 16 33.66 8.72 14.16
C LYS A 16 34.67 7.61 13.87
N SER A 17 35.18 7.50 12.64
CA SER A 17 36.63 7.58 12.39
C SER A 17 37.05 7.43 10.90
N LYS A 18 37.92 8.38 10.51
CA LYS A 18 39.11 8.31 9.63
C LYS A 18 38.99 7.97 8.12
N LYS A 19 39.09 9.07 7.35
CA LYS A 19 39.99 9.31 6.19
C LYS A 19 40.79 8.12 5.64
N TYR A 20 40.68 7.90 4.33
CA TYR A 20 41.82 7.76 3.41
C TYR A 20 41.49 8.38 2.04
N ILE A 21 42.48 9.07 1.46
CA ILE A 21 42.51 9.78 0.17
C ILE A 21 43.40 8.97 -0.78
N TRP A 22 43.06 8.94 -2.08
CA TRP A 22 43.91 8.90 -3.30
C TRP A 22 43.12 8.17 -4.43
N THR A 23 43.24 8.39 -5.75
CA THR A 23 43.59 9.47 -6.71
C THR A 23 43.25 8.91 -8.10
N GLN A 24 43.16 9.77 -9.13
CA GLN A 24 42.86 9.45 -10.54
C GLN A 24 43.97 8.70 -11.31
N ASN A 25 43.62 8.34 -12.56
CA ASN A 25 44.42 8.03 -13.76
C ASN A 25 44.48 6.53 -14.13
N GLU A 26 44.41 6.05 -15.38
CA GLU A 26 44.02 6.52 -16.72
C GLU A 26 44.35 5.33 -17.68
N VAL A 27 43.67 5.26 -18.84
CA VAL A 27 44.19 4.75 -20.14
C VAL A 27 44.17 3.23 -20.49
N LYS A 28 43.19 2.91 -21.37
CA LYS A 28 43.22 2.23 -22.71
C LYS A 28 43.93 0.89 -22.96
N GLN A 29 43.21 0.01 -23.66
CA GLN A 29 43.45 -0.59 -25.02
C GLN A 29 42.68 -1.93 -25.10
N GLY A 30 42.02 -2.41 -26.18
CA GLY A 30 41.74 -1.95 -27.55
C GLY A 30 41.30 -3.15 -28.43
N LEU A 31 40.40 -2.91 -29.41
CA LEU A 31 40.20 -3.60 -30.72
C LEU A 31 39.55 -5.01 -30.72
N ASN A 32 38.64 -5.46 -31.62
CA ASN A 32 38.15 -5.09 -32.97
C ASN A 32 36.66 -5.56 -33.09
N LYS A 33 35.71 -4.79 -33.65
CA LYS A 33 35.32 -4.61 -35.08
C LYS A 33 34.94 -5.89 -35.84
N GLU A 34 33.64 -6.06 -36.06
CA GLU A 34 33.09 -6.41 -37.38
C GLU A 34 31.76 -5.67 -37.59
N LYS A 35 31.64 -5.04 -38.76
CA LYS A 35 30.50 -4.28 -39.25
C LYS A 35 29.72 -5.17 -40.22
N VAL A 36 28.39 -5.16 -40.14
CA VAL A 36 27.52 -5.31 -41.30
C VAL A 36 26.45 -4.23 -41.16
N ASP A 37 26.48 -3.27 -42.08
CA ASP A 37 25.43 -2.28 -42.30
C ASP A 37 24.26 -2.99 -43.01
N ASP A 38 23.04 -2.79 -42.51
CA ASP A 38 21.86 -2.73 -43.37
C ASP A 38 21.02 -1.53 -42.95
N GLN A 39 21.00 -0.54 -43.83
CA GLN A 39 20.24 0.68 -43.74
C GLN A 39 18.76 0.41 -44.04
N ASN A 40 17.90 1.26 -43.46
CA ASN A 40 16.48 1.50 -43.75
C ASN A 40 15.46 0.86 -42.81
N THR A 41 15.15 1.57 -41.71
CA THR A 41 13.78 2.00 -41.34
C THR A 41 13.84 2.73 -39.99
N THR A 42 14.17 4.02 -39.97
CA THR A 42 14.17 4.79 -38.72
C THR A 42 13.65 6.21 -38.85
N ASN A 43 12.89 6.50 -39.92
CA ASN A 43 12.29 7.81 -40.15
C ASN A 43 10.76 7.85 -40.00
N ASP A 44 10.08 6.77 -39.59
CA ASP A 44 8.61 6.71 -39.67
C ASP A 44 7.85 6.65 -38.33
N ILE A 45 8.55 6.70 -37.18
CA ILE A 45 7.87 6.69 -35.86
C ILE A 45 7.91 8.08 -35.20
N THR A 46 8.94 8.87 -35.46
CA THR A 46 9.07 10.23 -34.92
C THR A 46 8.13 11.23 -35.61
N GLU A 47 7.84 11.06 -36.92
CA GLU A 47 6.90 11.94 -37.64
C GLU A 47 5.41 11.66 -37.34
N ILE A 48 5.07 10.48 -36.80
CA ILE A 48 3.69 10.16 -36.39
C ILE A 48 3.33 10.79 -35.04
N TYR A 49 4.32 11.09 -34.19
CA TYR A 49 4.10 11.76 -32.89
C TYR A 49 4.07 13.29 -32.96
N GLU A 50 4.53 13.91 -34.04
CA GLU A 50 4.49 15.38 -34.20
C GLU A 50 3.30 15.91 -35.01
N LYS A 51 2.51 15.05 -35.67
CA LYS A 51 1.31 15.45 -36.42
C LYS A 51 0.01 14.92 -35.81
N LYS A 52 -0.36 15.46 -34.64
CA LYS A 52 -1.76 15.70 -34.19
C LYS A 52 -1.79 16.35 -32.80
N LYS A 53 -1.22 17.55 -32.66
CA LYS A 53 -1.71 18.51 -31.64
C LYS A 53 -3.10 18.99 -32.07
N LYS A 54 -4.11 18.11 -31.94
CA LYS A 54 -5.43 18.61 -31.53
C LYS A 54 -5.16 19.18 -30.15
N THR A 55 -5.28 20.50 -30.00
CA THR A 55 -5.48 21.14 -28.70
C THR A 55 -6.75 20.56 -28.12
N TYR A 56 -6.61 19.40 -27.49
CA TYR A 56 -7.67 18.77 -26.75
C TYR A 56 -7.86 19.65 -25.52
N ASP A 57 -9.07 20.17 -25.38
CA ASP A 57 -9.43 21.04 -24.28
C ASP A 57 -9.38 20.19 -22.99
N GLU A 58 -8.31 20.35 -22.23
CA GLU A 58 -8.04 19.60 -21.00
C GLU A 58 -9.21 19.70 -20.02
N ASN A 59 -9.90 20.85 -19.98
CA ASN A 59 -11.07 21.04 -19.14
C ASN A 59 -12.25 20.15 -19.57
N LYS A 60 -12.49 20.02 -20.89
CA LYS A 60 -13.53 19.11 -21.41
C LYS A 60 -13.20 17.65 -21.12
N TYR A 61 -11.91 17.29 -21.10
CA TYR A 61 -11.51 15.93 -20.75
C TYR A 61 -11.73 15.61 -19.28
N VAL A 62 -11.29 16.51 -18.40
CA VAL A 62 -11.52 16.43 -16.95
C VAL A 62 -13.02 16.32 -16.67
N GLU A 63 -13.84 17.15 -17.31
CA GLU A 63 -15.29 17.10 -17.19
C GLU A 63 -15.87 15.76 -17.67
N HIS A 64 -15.38 15.24 -18.80
CA HIS A 64 -15.80 13.94 -19.32
C HIS A 64 -15.52 12.79 -18.34
N ILE A 65 -14.30 12.75 -17.77
CA ILE A 65 -13.92 11.72 -16.77
C ILE A 65 -14.80 11.86 -15.52
N HIS A 66 -14.94 13.07 -14.99
CA HIS A 66 -15.77 13.35 -13.82
C HIS A 66 -17.23 12.93 -14.02
N ASN A 67 -17.82 13.22 -15.19
CA ASN A 67 -19.16 12.78 -15.54
C ASN A 67 -19.24 11.25 -15.67
N GLY A 68 -18.19 10.60 -16.18
CA GLY A 68 -18.05 9.17 -16.20
C GLY A 68 -18.07 8.54 -14.80
N VAL A 69 -17.30 9.09 -13.85
CA VAL A 69 -17.29 8.65 -12.45
C VAL A 69 -18.68 8.80 -11.84
N LYS A 70 -19.36 9.94 -12.03
CA LYS A 70 -20.74 10.15 -11.55
C LYS A 70 -21.73 9.15 -12.13
N LYS A 71 -21.62 8.83 -13.42
CA LYS A 71 -22.47 7.82 -14.06
C LYS A 71 -22.26 6.44 -13.43
N ILE A 72 -21.01 6.06 -13.18
CA ILE A 72 -20.67 4.79 -12.53
C ILE A 72 -21.19 4.79 -11.10
N MET A 73 -21.01 5.87 -10.33
CA MET A 73 -21.58 5.99 -8.98
C MET A 73 -23.08 5.73 -8.97
N ASN A 74 -23.84 6.35 -9.88
CA ASN A 74 -25.29 6.14 -9.96
C ASN A 74 -25.68 4.69 -10.32
N SER A 75 -24.84 3.98 -11.08
CA SER A 75 -25.03 2.57 -11.42
C SER A 75 -24.71 1.68 -10.21
N VAL A 76 -23.54 1.87 -9.60
CA VAL A 76 -23.07 1.10 -8.44
C VAL A 76 -24.03 1.29 -7.26
N GLU A 77 -24.50 2.50 -6.98
CA GLU A 77 -25.43 2.78 -5.87
C GLU A 77 -26.71 1.94 -5.93
N LYS A 78 -27.19 1.60 -7.14
CA LYS A 78 -28.39 0.79 -7.38
C LYS A 78 -28.12 -0.71 -7.53
N SER A 79 -26.86 -1.11 -7.52
CA SER A 79 -26.47 -2.48 -7.75
C SER A 79 -26.71 -3.37 -6.53
N VAL A 80 -26.97 -4.65 -6.77
CA VAL A 80 -27.00 -5.67 -5.71
C VAL A 80 -25.67 -5.74 -4.96
N PHE A 81 -24.56 -5.44 -5.66
CA PHE A 81 -23.23 -5.30 -5.06
C PHE A 81 -23.24 -4.21 -3.98
N PHE A 82 -23.71 -2.99 -4.23
CA PHE A 82 -23.65 -1.97 -3.18
C PHE A 82 -24.65 -2.20 -2.05
N GLU A 83 -25.83 -2.76 -2.34
CA GLU A 83 -26.82 -3.12 -1.32
C GLU A 83 -26.29 -4.18 -0.34
N ASN A 84 -25.68 -5.24 -0.87
CA ASN A 84 -25.05 -6.26 -0.05
C ASN A 84 -23.92 -5.63 0.79
N PHE A 85 -23.17 -4.65 0.25
CA PHE A 85 -22.07 -4.00 0.97
C PHE A 85 -22.62 -3.25 2.17
N LYS A 86 -23.67 -2.45 1.98
CA LYS A 86 -24.33 -1.73 3.06
C LYS A 86 -24.79 -2.67 4.18
N LYS A 87 -25.37 -3.82 3.82
CA LYS A 87 -25.81 -4.84 4.79
C LYS A 87 -24.65 -5.35 5.65
N LYS A 88 -23.56 -5.81 5.01
CA LYS A 88 -22.37 -6.35 5.69
C LYS A 88 -21.61 -5.29 6.47
N PHE A 89 -21.48 -4.09 5.93
CA PHE A 89 -20.80 -2.98 6.58
C PHE A 89 -21.54 -2.51 7.84
N LYS A 90 -22.88 -2.59 7.85
CA LYS A 90 -23.69 -2.33 9.05
C LYS A 90 -23.44 -3.35 10.17
N GLU A 91 -23.10 -4.60 9.86
CA GLU A 91 -22.75 -5.62 10.86
C GLU A 91 -21.42 -5.29 11.58
N ILE A 92 -20.51 -4.60 10.88
CA ILE A 92 -19.19 -4.21 11.40
C ILE A 92 -19.28 -2.89 12.17
N LYS A 93 -20.05 -1.93 11.65
CA LYS A 93 -20.25 -0.63 12.29
C LYS A 93 -21.18 -0.79 13.51
N LYS A 94 -20.59 -0.92 14.70
CA LYS A 94 -21.33 -0.71 15.96
C LYS A 94 -21.97 0.68 15.92
N GLU A 95 -23.19 0.82 16.43
CA GLU A 95 -24.04 2.03 16.28
C GLU A 95 -23.39 3.34 16.77
N SER A 96 -22.27 3.28 17.50
CA SER A 96 -21.54 4.42 18.06
C SER A 96 -20.19 4.77 17.40
N VAL A 97 -19.75 4.06 16.35
CA VAL A 97 -18.43 4.29 15.74
C VAL A 97 -18.54 5.22 14.52
N GLU A 98 -17.85 6.37 14.55
CA GLU A 98 -17.73 7.30 13.43
C GLU A 98 -16.54 6.89 12.54
N ILE A 99 -16.64 7.11 11.23
CA ILE A 99 -15.51 6.93 10.32
C ILE A 99 -15.02 8.32 9.96
N GLN A 100 -13.85 8.70 10.48
CA GLN A 100 -13.29 10.05 10.30
C GLN A 100 -12.92 10.27 8.84
N SER A 101 -12.15 9.34 8.27
CA SER A 101 -11.57 9.45 6.94
C SER A 101 -11.49 8.11 6.22
N ALA A 102 -11.45 8.17 4.90
CA ALA A 102 -11.09 7.07 4.02
C ALA A 102 -9.70 7.33 3.41
N ILE A 103 -8.81 6.35 3.48
CA ILE A 103 -7.50 6.37 2.82
C ILE A 103 -7.53 5.30 1.74
N CYS A 104 -7.32 5.66 0.49
CA CYS A 104 -7.33 4.73 -0.64
C CYS A 104 -5.94 4.60 -1.23
N LEU A 105 -5.41 3.38 -1.28
CA LEU A 105 -4.10 3.08 -1.83
C LEU A 105 -4.27 2.19 -3.05
N GLY A 106 -3.58 2.53 -4.15
CA GLY A 106 -3.46 1.62 -5.28
C GLY A 106 -4.68 1.58 -6.21
N LEU A 107 -5.37 2.70 -6.43
CA LEU A 107 -6.52 2.76 -7.34
C LEU A 107 -6.13 2.83 -8.82
N GLY A 108 -4.87 3.14 -9.15
CA GLY A 108 -4.41 3.43 -10.50
C GLY A 108 -4.69 4.86 -10.96
N SER A 109 -4.90 5.03 -12.27
CA SER A 109 -5.12 6.33 -12.92
C SER A 109 -6.44 6.34 -13.69
N LEU A 110 -7.16 7.46 -13.63
CA LEU A 110 -8.38 7.70 -14.44
C LEU A 110 -8.04 7.96 -15.90
N THR A 111 -6.75 8.06 -16.21
CA THR A 111 -6.18 8.25 -17.55
C THR A 111 -5.31 7.08 -18.00
N ASP A 112 -5.39 5.92 -17.34
CA ASP A 112 -4.61 4.74 -17.75
C ASP A 112 -4.92 4.37 -19.22
N ILE A 113 -3.85 4.09 -19.98
CA ILE A 113 -3.93 3.74 -21.41
C ILE A 113 -4.67 2.40 -21.57
N ASN A 114 -4.51 1.49 -20.61
CA ASN A 114 -5.26 0.26 -20.56
C ASN A 114 -6.69 0.54 -20.08
N ILE A 115 -7.67 0.31 -20.97
CA ILE A 115 -9.08 0.61 -20.70
C ILE A 115 -9.65 -0.17 -19.52
N ASN A 116 -9.17 -1.39 -19.26
CA ASN A 116 -9.64 -2.20 -18.13
C ASN A 116 -9.14 -1.61 -16.81
N ASN A 117 -7.86 -1.20 -16.74
CA ASN A 117 -7.29 -0.53 -15.57
C ASN A 117 -7.99 0.81 -15.31
N LYS A 118 -8.21 1.60 -16.37
CA LYS A 118 -8.93 2.87 -16.27
C LYS A 118 -10.35 2.68 -15.74
N ASN A 119 -11.09 1.71 -16.30
CA ASN A 119 -12.44 1.41 -15.83
C ASN A 119 -12.42 0.89 -14.39
N ALA A 120 -11.46 0.03 -14.03
CA ALA A 120 -11.32 -0.45 -12.65
C ALA A 120 -11.09 0.71 -11.68
N CYS A 121 -10.16 1.62 -11.99
CA CYS A 121 -9.92 2.85 -11.22
C CYS A 121 -11.19 3.68 -11.04
N MET A 122 -11.96 3.90 -12.11
CA MET A 122 -13.21 4.67 -12.04
C MET A 122 -14.27 3.98 -11.17
N TYR A 123 -14.40 2.66 -11.25
CA TYR A 123 -15.34 1.89 -10.41
C TYR A 123 -14.92 1.90 -8.94
N GLN A 124 -13.64 1.76 -8.64
CA GLN A 124 -13.11 1.80 -7.28
C GLN A 124 -13.27 3.18 -6.65
N LEU A 125 -12.97 4.24 -7.41
CA LEU A 125 -13.21 5.62 -7.00
C LEU A 125 -14.71 5.86 -6.75
N ALA A 126 -15.57 5.45 -7.68
CA ALA A 126 -17.01 5.58 -7.53
C ALA A 126 -17.52 4.87 -6.28
N PHE A 127 -17.04 3.64 -6.03
CA PHE A 127 -17.38 2.88 -4.84
C PHE A 127 -17.00 3.61 -3.56
N ILE A 128 -15.73 4.05 -3.40
CA ILE A 128 -15.33 4.69 -2.15
C ILE A 128 -15.99 6.05 -1.93
N LEU A 129 -16.31 6.79 -3.00
CA LEU A 129 -17.11 8.02 -2.90
C LEU A 129 -18.55 7.74 -2.45
N LEU A 130 -19.16 6.65 -2.90
CA LEU A 130 -20.47 6.22 -2.42
C LEU A 130 -20.43 5.80 -0.95
N VAL A 131 -19.39 5.06 -0.53
CA VAL A 131 -19.18 4.73 0.88
C VAL A 131 -19.05 6.01 1.69
N SER A 132 -18.22 6.95 1.25
CA SER A 132 -18.02 8.23 1.96
C SER A 132 -19.31 9.01 2.11
N LYS A 133 -20.12 9.10 1.05
CA LYS A 133 -21.46 9.71 1.06
C LYS A 133 -22.42 9.00 2.01
N ASN A 134 -22.50 7.67 1.97
CA ASN A 134 -23.49 6.91 2.75
C ASN A 134 -23.17 6.84 4.25
N TYR A 135 -21.89 7.00 4.61
CA TYR A 135 -21.43 6.88 6.00
C TYR A 135 -20.89 8.20 6.57
N ASN A 136 -21.11 9.33 5.88
CA ASN A 136 -20.68 10.67 6.28
C ASN A 136 -19.18 10.77 6.59
N ILE A 137 -18.35 10.11 5.79
CA ILE A 137 -16.89 10.19 5.90
C ILE A 137 -16.48 11.57 5.40
N ARG A 138 -15.78 12.34 6.23
CA ARG A 138 -15.48 13.76 5.96
C ARG A 138 -14.40 13.91 4.91
N ASP A 139 -13.32 13.15 5.08
CA ASP A 139 -12.13 13.27 4.25
C ASP A 139 -11.85 11.97 3.51
N THR A 140 -11.59 12.10 2.20
CA THR A 140 -11.13 10.99 1.36
C THR A 140 -9.75 11.33 0.83
N TYR A 141 -8.78 10.48 1.15
CA TYR A 141 -7.39 10.58 0.74
C TYR A 141 -7.07 9.49 -0.29
N ILE A 142 -6.33 9.82 -1.34
CA ILE A 142 -5.88 8.85 -2.34
C ILE A 142 -4.37 8.94 -2.53
N TYR A 143 -3.74 7.77 -2.62
CA TYR A 143 -2.37 7.64 -3.10
C TYR A 143 -2.25 6.55 -4.16
N ASP A 144 -1.68 6.90 -5.30
CA ASP A 144 -1.15 5.95 -6.28
C ASP A 144 -0.01 6.61 -7.07
N PRO A 145 1.14 5.95 -7.28
CA PRO A 145 2.24 6.47 -8.09
C PRO A 145 1.86 6.78 -9.55
N LYS A 146 0.75 6.25 -10.06
CA LYS A 146 0.26 6.49 -11.43
C LYS A 146 -0.59 7.74 -11.60
N ILE A 147 -0.89 8.48 -10.52
CA ILE A 147 -1.74 9.68 -10.58
C ILE A 147 -1.13 10.72 -11.53
N SER A 148 -1.92 11.15 -12.51
CA SER A 148 -1.58 12.19 -13.49
C SER A 148 -2.14 13.57 -13.11
N ASN A 149 -1.74 14.63 -13.81
CA ASN A 149 -2.29 15.98 -13.60
C ASN A 149 -3.81 16.05 -13.90
N THR A 150 -4.27 15.27 -14.87
CA THR A 150 -5.70 15.14 -15.16
C THR A 150 -6.42 14.49 -13.98
N ASP A 151 -5.83 13.45 -13.38
CA ASP A 151 -6.39 12.78 -12.20
C ASP A 151 -6.50 13.78 -11.04
N LEU A 152 -5.43 14.55 -10.76
CA LEU A 152 -5.43 15.60 -9.73
C LEU A 152 -6.59 16.61 -9.93
N SER A 153 -6.83 16.99 -11.18
CA SER A 153 -7.90 17.94 -11.53
C SER A 153 -9.29 17.34 -11.27
N VAL A 154 -9.50 16.06 -11.63
CA VAL A 154 -10.76 15.34 -11.34
C VAL A 154 -10.95 15.16 -9.84
N TYR A 155 -9.92 14.74 -9.10
CA TYR A 155 -9.97 14.56 -7.64
C TYR A 155 -10.31 15.86 -6.92
N LYS A 156 -9.77 17.00 -7.37
CA LYS A 156 -10.12 18.32 -6.84
C LYS A 156 -11.62 18.64 -6.99
N ILE A 157 -12.21 18.33 -8.15
CA ILE A 157 -13.67 18.52 -8.37
C ILE A 157 -14.50 17.61 -7.46
N LEU A 158 -14.00 16.40 -7.20
CA LEU A 158 -14.65 15.40 -6.34
C LEU A 158 -14.38 15.61 -4.84
N ASN A 159 -13.67 16.67 -4.45
CA ASN A 159 -13.24 16.94 -3.07
C ASN A 159 -12.44 15.78 -2.46
N VAL A 160 -11.56 15.18 -3.26
CA VAL A 160 -10.64 14.12 -2.84
C VAL A 160 -9.23 14.68 -2.71
N GLN A 161 -8.60 14.43 -1.57
CA GLN A 161 -7.25 14.89 -1.27
C GLN A 161 -6.22 13.87 -1.77
N VAL A 162 -5.22 14.32 -2.53
CA VAL A 162 -4.16 13.43 -3.04
C VAL A 162 -2.94 13.52 -2.13
N LEU A 163 -2.48 12.36 -1.67
CA LEU A 163 -1.27 12.23 -0.86
C LEU A 163 -0.04 12.36 -1.74
N SER A 164 1.00 13.00 -1.21
CA SER A 164 2.25 13.25 -1.95
C SER A 164 3.12 12.00 -2.02
N SER A 165 3.95 11.90 -3.06
CA SER A 165 4.99 10.86 -3.14
C SER A 165 6.33 11.40 -2.65
N TYR A 166 7.11 10.55 -1.97
CA TYR A 166 8.49 10.89 -1.58
C TYR A 166 9.46 10.93 -2.76
N ILE A 167 9.10 10.35 -3.92
CA ILE A 167 9.98 10.28 -5.11
C ILE A 167 9.93 11.56 -5.93
N SER A 168 8.80 12.27 -5.92
CA SER A 168 8.56 13.45 -6.77
C SER A 168 8.90 14.77 -6.10
N MET A 169 9.46 14.77 -4.88
CA MET A 169 9.93 15.99 -4.22
C MET A 169 11.25 16.47 -4.87
N PRO A 170 11.25 17.60 -5.61
CA PRO A 170 12.50 18.22 -6.00
C PRO A 170 13.25 18.60 -4.72
N LYS A 171 14.57 18.39 -4.68
CA LYS A 171 15.44 18.76 -3.55
C LYS A 171 15.30 20.24 -3.09
N GLN A 172 14.68 21.10 -3.90
CA GLN A 172 14.41 22.50 -3.58
C GLN A 172 13.17 22.73 -2.69
N LEU A 173 12.31 21.73 -2.47
CA LEU A 173 11.18 21.79 -1.54
C LEU A 173 11.46 21.14 -0.18
N ALA A 174 12.66 20.56 0.00
CA ALA A 174 13.08 19.91 1.24
C ALA A 174 13.49 20.90 2.36
N GLU A 175 13.57 22.21 2.06
CA GLU A 175 14.00 23.25 3.00
C GLU A 175 12.85 24.12 3.54
N ASN A 176 11.66 24.02 2.95
CA ASN A 176 10.45 24.57 3.57
C ASN A 176 9.78 23.43 4.33
N GLU A 177 9.85 23.47 5.66
CA GLU A 177 9.07 22.62 6.55
C GLU A 177 7.59 22.74 6.16
N LYS A 178 7.12 21.90 5.22
CA LYS A 178 5.69 21.70 5.05
C LYS A 178 5.22 21.11 6.36
N GLU A 179 4.38 21.85 7.07
CA GLU A 179 3.70 21.38 8.25
C GLU A 179 3.00 20.06 7.90
N ILE A 180 3.51 18.96 8.48
CA ILE A 180 2.93 17.64 8.24
C ILE A 180 1.60 17.63 8.97
N ALA A 181 0.50 17.51 8.24
CA ALA A 181 -0.81 17.39 8.86
C ALA A 181 -0.88 16.05 9.62
N ILE A 182 -1.19 16.09 10.91
CA ILE A 182 -1.34 14.89 11.74
C ILE A 182 -2.83 14.62 11.93
N SER A 183 -3.30 13.47 11.44
CA SER A 183 -4.64 12.98 11.70
C SER A 183 -4.65 12.10 12.94
N ASN A 184 -5.20 12.63 14.02
CA ASN A 184 -5.41 11.92 15.27
C ASN A 184 -6.84 11.39 15.35
N LEU A 185 -6.99 10.12 15.71
CA LEU A 185 -8.29 9.49 15.95
C LEU A 185 -8.75 9.72 17.38
N LYS A 186 -10.02 10.15 17.54
CA LYS A 186 -10.67 10.11 18.86
C LYS A 186 -10.99 8.67 19.28
N GLU A 187 -11.49 8.51 20.50
CA GLU A 187 -11.83 7.19 21.07
C GLU A 187 -12.85 6.43 20.22
N ASN A 188 -13.88 7.12 19.71
CA ASN A 188 -14.98 6.52 18.94
C ASN A 188 -14.85 6.70 17.42
N GLU A 189 -13.65 7.03 16.93
CA GLU A 189 -13.38 7.26 15.51
C GLU A 189 -12.51 6.13 14.94
N ASN A 190 -12.88 5.67 13.74
CA ASN A 190 -12.14 4.74 12.93
C ASN A 190 -11.69 5.37 11.60
N VAL A 191 -10.68 4.77 10.99
CA VAL A 191 -10.27 5.04 9.60
C VAL A 191 -10.72 3.88 8.72
N LEU A 192 -11.18 4.20 7.51
CA LEU A 192 -11.38 3.21 6.46
C LEU A 192 -10.15 3.19 5.55
N LEU A 193 -9.47 2.05 5.44
CA LEU A 193 -8.35 1.85 4.54
C LEU A 193 -8.78 0.97 3.35
N PHE A 194 -8.82 1.56 2.16
CA PHE A 194 -9.27 0.91 0.93
C PHE A 194 -8.09 0.56 0.03
N MET A 195 -7.86 -0.74 -0.18
CA MET A 195 -6.72 -1.30 -0.90
C MET A 195 -7.18 -2.39 -1.88
N PRO A 196 -7.99 -2.04 -2.91
CA PRO A 196 -8.71 -3.02 -3.70
C PRO A 196 -7.81 -3.89 -4.60
N HIS A 197 -6.64 -3.40 -5.04
CA HIS A 197 -5.73 -4.12 -5.93
C HIS A 197 -4.26 -3.95 -5.56
N CYS A 198 -3.98 -3.87 -4.26
CA CYS A 198 -2.60 -3.89 -3.80
C CYS A 198 -2.01 -5.30 -3.94
N ASP A 199 -0.78 -5.37 -4.45
CA ASP A 199 -0.03 -6.61 -4.39
C ASP A 199 0.26 -7.00 -2.92
N ILE A 200 0.53 -8.28 -2.70
CA ILE A 200 0.72 -8.83 -1.35
C ILE A 200 1.90 -8.18 -0.60
N SER A 201 2.91 -7.66 -1.32
CA SER A 201 4.06 -7.02 -0.70
C SER A 201 3.66 -5.67 -0.12
N LEU A 202 2.98 -4.83 -0.92
CA LEU A 202 2.44 -3.55 -0.48
C LEU A 202 1.40 -3.72 0.63
N TYR A 203 0.50 -4.70 0.48
CA TYR A 203 -0.51 -5.00 1.49
C TYR A 203 0.14 -5.39 2.83
N GLY A 204 1.15 -6.25 2.79
CA GLY A 204 1.91 -6.64 3.97
C GLY A 204 2.71 -5.49 4.59
N GLU A 205 3.30 -4.61 3.77
CA GLU A 205 4.06 -3.45 4.24
C GLU A 205 3.16 -2.44 4.95
N VAL A 206 2.00 -2.13 4.38
CA VAL A 206 1.02 -1.22 4.98
C VAL A 206 0.55 -1.76 6.34
N LEU A 207 0.13 -3.03 6.39
CA LEU A 207 -0.31 -3.67 7.63
C LEU A 207 0.81 -3.70 8.69
N TYR A 208 2.03 -4.00 8.25
CA TYR A 208 3.20 -4.03 9.11
C TYR A 208 3.49 -2.65 9.71
N ASN A 209 3.48 -1.59 8.91
CA ASN A 209 3.77 -0.23 9.39
C ASN A 209 2.68 0.26 10.36
N ILE A 210 1.41 -0.05 10.09
CA ILE A 210 0.32 0.26 11.03
C ILE A 210 0.52 -0.46 12.37
N PHE A 211 0.99 -1.71 12.37
CA PHE A 211 1.22 -2.44 13.60
C PHE A 211 2.47 -1.98 14.37
N ILE A 212 3.56 -1.69 13.67
CA ILE A 212 4.85 -1.37 14.29
C ILE A 212 4.96 0.08 14.68
N ASP A 213 4.57 0.97 13.78
CA ASP A 213 4.74 2.41 13.95
C ASP A 213 3.44 3.10 14.40
N GLU A 214 2.32 2.36 14.49
CA GLU A 214 0.98 2.89 14.76
C GLU A 214 0.62 4.08 13.86
N LYS A 215 1.13 4.03 12.62
CA LYS A 215 1.15 5.18 11.72
C LYS A 215 1.25 4.80 10.25
N LEU A 216 0.64 5.62 9.39
CA LEU A 216 0.97 5.70 7.95
C LEU A 216 1.48 7.10 7.63
N SER A 217 2.66 7.20 7.02
CA SER A 217 3.35 8.48 6.79
C SER A 217 3.50 8.81 5.31
N TYR A 218 3.07 10.00 4.92
CA TYR A 218 3.20 10.62 3.61
C TYR A 218 3.86 12.00 3.74
N PRO A 219 4.51 12.54 2.69
CA PRO A 219 5.27 13.79 2.79
C PRO A 219 4.44 14.98 3.26
N ASN A 220 3.14 14.94 3.04
CA ASN A 220 2.20 15.99 3.41
C ASN A 220 1.24 15.58 4.53
N MET A 221 1.27 14.33 5.00
CA MET A 221 0.28 13.85 5.96
C MET A 221 0.74 12.61 6.72
N ASP A 222 0.51 12.64 8.02
CA ASP A 222 0.69 11.53 8.93
C ASP A 222 -0.67 11.09 9.48
N PHE A 223 -0.96 9.80 9.38
CA PHE A 223 -2.13 9.20 9.99
C PHE A 223 -1.67 8.38 11.18
N LEU A 224 -2.14 8.71 12.39
CA LEU A 224 -1.91 7.85 13.57
C LEU A 224 -3.07 6.86 13.65
N LEU A 225 -2.79 5.58 13.40
CA LEU A 225 -3.79 4.52 13.38
C LEU A 225 -3.24 3.22 13.94
N THR A 226 -4.10 2.49 14.64
CA THR A 226 -3.84 1.13 15.07
C THR A 226 -4.67 0.14 14.25
N PRO A 227 -4.28 -1.16 14.21
CA PRO A 227 -5.06 -2.17 13.51
C PRO A 227 -6.53 -2.25 13.97
N GLU A 228 -6.80 -2.06 15.27
CA GLU A 228 -8.14 -2.15 15.86
C GLU A 228 -9.06 -0.99 15.48
N LYS A 229 -8.48 0.19 15.23
CA LYS A 229 -9.23 1.40 14.81
C LYS A 229 -9.30 1.56 13.29
N THR A 230 -8.87 0.54 12.55
CA THR A 230 -8.84 0.58 11.09
C THR A 230 -9.78 -0.48 10.52
N ILE A 231 -10.70 -0.05 9.67
CA ILE A 231 -11.56 -0.92 8.88
C ILE A 231 -10.92 -1.05 7.50
N TYR A 232 -10.48 -2.25 7.16
CA TYR A 232 -9.81 -2.53 5.90
C TYR A 232 -10.84 -3.00 4.89
N ILE A 233 -10.76 -2.47 3.67
CA ILE A 233 -11.50 -2.97 2.52
C ILE A 233 -10.49 -3.28 1.44
N GLY A 234 -10.29 -4.55 1.12
CA GLY A 234 -9.22 -4.95 0.20
C GLY A 234 -9.34 -6.41 -0.20
N ASN A 235 -8.26 -6.97 -0.74
CA ASN A 235 -8.22 -8.38 -1.10
C ASN A 235 -8.45 -9.26 0.14
N SER A 236 -9.27 -10.28 -0.05
CA SER A 236 -9.57 -11.32 0.93
C SER A 236 -8.32 -12.05 1.38
N PHE A 237 -8.20 -12.24 2.71
CA PHE A 237 -7.08 -12.93 3.32
C PHE A 237 -7.08 -14.44 3.07
N ASP A 238 -8.24 -15.02 2.75
CA ASP A 238 -8.34 -16.44 2.41
C ASP A 238 -7.49 -16.80 1.18
N TYR A 239 -7.41 -15.91 0.18
CA TYR A 239 -6.52 -16.12 -0.95
C TYR A 239 -5.07 -16.31 -0.48
N TYR A 240 -4.58 -15.45 0.42
CA TYR A 240 -3.21 -15.56 0.92
C TYR A 240 -3.01 -16.82 1.76
N LYS A 241 -3.99 -17.17 2.60
CA LYS A 241 -3.95 -18.35 3.45
C LYS A 241 -3.75 -19.63 2.63
N ASP A 242 -4.50 -19.79 1.55
CA ASP A 242 -4.41 -20.96 0.67
C ASP A 242 -3.09 -21.02 -0.10
N HIS A 243 -2.42 -19.87 -0.27
CA HIS A 243 -1.20 -19.73 -1.07
C HIS A 243 0.07 -19.48 -0.23
N ILE A 244 0.03 -19.67 1.09
CA ILE A 244 1.18 -19.44 1.99
C ILE A 244 2.45 -20.20 1.56
N TYR A 245 2.31 -21.34 0.90
CA TYR A 245 3.44 -22.13 0.39
C TYR A 245 4.30 -21.36 -0.62
N GLN A 246 3.71 -20.43 -1.36
CA GLN A 246 4.42 -19.57 -2.33
C GLN A 246 5.30 -18.50 -1.66
N HIS A 247 5.06 -18.26 -0.36
CA HIS A 247 5.75 -17.25 0.43
C HIS A 247 6.75 -17.85 1.42
N LYS A 248 6.91 -19.18 1.45
CA LYS A 248 7.94 -19.83 2.24
C LYS A 248 9.33 -19.69 1.58
N PRO A 249 10.41 -19.75 2.37
CA PRO A 249 10.43 -19.83 3.83
C PRO A 249 10.04 -18.50 4.49
N LEU A 250 9.29 -18.59 5.59
CA LEU A 250 8.91 -17.43 6.40
C LEU A 250 10.11 -16.88 7.19
N GLY A 251 10.00 -15.64 7.65
CA GLY A 251 11.08 -14.91 8.31
C GLY A 251 10.56 -13.84 9.26
N ILE A 252 11.41 -13.37 10.16
CA ILE A 252 11.08 -12.36 11.19
C ILE A 252 11.94 -11.12 10.93
N PRO A 253 11.37 -9.91 11.03
CA PRO A 253 12.09 -8.68 10.75
C PRO A 253 13.20 -8.43 11.78
N ASP A 254 14.26 -7.74 11.34
CA ASP A 254 15.44 -7.40 12.14
C ASP A 254 15.08 -6.80 13.50
N PHE A 255 14.20 -5.81 13.52
CA PHE A 255 13.86 -5.10 14.76
C PHE A 255 13.16 -6.02 15.76
N ALA A 256 12.33 -6.96 15.29
CA ALA A 256 11.64 -7.90 16.16
C ALA A 256 12.63 -8.89 16.79
N ILE A 257 13.64 -9.34 16.03
CA ILE A 257 14.72 -10.16 16.59
C ILE A 257 15.50 -9.37 17.65
N GLU A 258 15.81 -8.11 17.38
CA GLU A 258 16.47 -7.25 18.37
C GLU A 258 15.60 -7.02 19.62
N LEU A 259 14.29 -6.78 19.44
CA LEU A 259 13.32 -6.65 20.52
C LEU A 259 13.27 -7.90 21.39
N LEU A 260 13.20 -9.08 20.75
CA LEU A 260 13.19 -10.36 21.43
C LEU A 260 14.46 -10.61 22.24
N GLN A 261 15.62 -10.24 21.71
CA GLN A 261 16.92 -10.48 22.36
C GLN A 261 17.29 -9.47 23.45
N LYS A 262 16.76 -8.24 23.38
CA LYS A 262 17.13 -7.15 24.29
C LYS A 262 16.10 -6.87 25.39
N SER A 263 14.90 -7.45 25.30
CA SER A 263 13.86 -7.28 26.30
C SER A 263 14.24 -7.93 27.63
N GLU A 264 13.94 -7.27 28.75
CA GLU A 264 14.09 -7.86 30.11
C GLU A 264 13.29 -9.16 30.25
N GLN A 265 12.17 -9.27 29.52
CA GLN A 265 11.35 -10.49 29.48
C GLN A 265 12.07 -11.69 28.83
N SER A 266 13.26 -11.48 28.25
CA SER A 266 14.04 -12.51 27.56
C SER A 266 15.21 -13.09 28.36
N GLU A 267 15.44 -12.62 29.60
CA GLU A 267 16.62 -13.00 30.41
C GLU A 267 16.80 -14.52 30.60
N THR A 268 15.71 -15.28 30.56
CA THR A 268 15.72 -16.73 30.76
C THR A 268 15.69 -17.54 29.45
N ILE A 269 15.57 -16.87 28.30
CA ILE A 269 15.35 -17.52 27.01
C ILE A 269 16.69 -17.83 26.34
N LYS A 270 16.91 -19.11 26.00
CA LYS A 270 18.06 -19.52 25.17
C LYS A 270 17.70 -19.40 23.69
N TRP A 271 18.35 -18.47 23.01
CA TRP A 271 18.13 -18.20 21.59
C TRP A 271 18.95 -19.13 20.69
N ASP A 272 18.31 -19.75 19.71
CA ASP A 272 19.01 -20.41 18.60
C ASP A 272 19.45 -19.35 17.58
N ILE A 273 20.70 -18.90 17.72
CA ILE A 273 21.28 -17.84 16.88
C ILE A 273 21.29 -18.23 15.39
N ALA A 274 21.51 -19.51 15.06
CA ALA A 274 21.52 -19.97 13.68
C ALA A 274 20.10 -19.90 13.08
N HIS A 275 19.09 -20.31 13.86
CA HIS A 275 17.69 -20.19 13.46
C HIS A 275 17.27 -18.72 13.29
N LEU A 276 17.60 -17.84 14.26
CA LEU A 276 17.28 -16.41 14.20
C LEU A 276 17.91 -15.75 12.96
N ASN A 277 19.19 -16.01 12.68
CA ASN A 277 19.86 -15.47 11.50
C ASN A 277 19.19 -15.93 10.19
N ARG A 278 18.67 -17.15 10.15
CA ARG A 278 17.90 -17.64 9.00
C ARG A 278 16.55 -16.94 8.87
N LEU A 279 15.79 -16.80 9.97
CA LEU A 279 14.52 -16.08 9.97
C LEU A 279 14.71 -14.63 9.52
N LYS A 280 15.75 -13.97 10.04
CA LYS A 280 16.15 -12.61 9.66
C LYS A 280 16.32 -12.47 8.15
N LYS A 281 17.14 -13.35 7.55
CA LYS A 281 17.46 -13.34 6.12
C LYS A 281 16.23 -13.55 5.23
N ASN A 282 15.24 -14.29 5.72
CA ASN A 282 14.07 -14.66 4.93
C ASN A 282 12.97 -13.60 4.94
N PHE A 283 13.01 -12.62 5.85
CA PHE A 283 11.88 -11.72 6.07
C PHE A 283 11.48 -10.93 4.80
N LYS A 284 10.18 -10.86 4.57
CA LYS A 284 9.51 -10.00 3.59
C LYS A 284 8.29 -9.40 4.27
N TYR A 285 7.92 -8.16 3.93
CA TYR A 285 6.73 -7.53 4.50
C TYR A 285 5.44 -8.34 4.27
N SER A 286 5.33 -9.02 3.14
CA SER A 286 4.22 -9.94 2.85
C SER A 286 4.06 -11.05 3.90
N HIS A 287 5.11 -11.41 4.64
CA HIS A 287 5.01 -12.42 5.70
C HIS A 287 4.09 -11.98 6.84
N PHE A 288 3.99 -10.67 7.08
CA PHE A 288 3.19 -10.12 8.16
C PHE A 288 1.71 -10.48 8.04
N ILE A 289 1.20 -10.57 6.80
CA ILE A 289 -0.16 -11.04 6.49
C ILE A 289 -0.46 -12.38 7.16
N PHE A 290 0.50 -13.32 7.13
CA PHE A 290 0.31 -14.66 7.71
C PHE A 290 0.35 -14.66 9.24
N TYR A 291 1.03 -13.70 9.85
CA TYR A 291 1.16 -13.59 11.31
C TYR A 291 -0.09 -13.02 11.97
N ILE A 292 -0.84 -12.20 11.24
CA ILE A 292 -2.05 -11.55 11.75
C ILE A 292 -3.35 -12.32 11.46
N LEU A 293 -3.30 -13.42 10.70
CA LEU A 293 -4.49 -14.20 10.29
C LEU A 293 -5.37 -14.66 11.46
N ASN A 294 -4.79 -14.91 12.63
CA ASN A 294 -5.53 -15.37 13.80
C ASN A 294 -6.23 -14.24 14.57
N PHE A 295 -6.00 -12.99 14.20
CA PHE A 295 -6.50 -11.81 14.91
C PHE A 295 -7.54 -11.03 14.10
N LEU A 296 -7.79 -11.44 12.86
CA LEU A 296 -8.71 -10.75 11.98
C LEU A 296 -10.12 -11.34 12.04
N ASN A 297 -11.10 -10.48 11.83
CA ASN A 297 -12.46 -10.83 11.46
C ASN A 297 -12.69 -10.35 10.03
N GLU A 298 -13.03 -11.26 9.13
CA GLU A 298 -13.24 -11.00 7.71
C GLU A 298 -14.68 -11.27 7.30
N ILE A 299 -15.30 -10.27 6.67
CA ILE A 299 -16.59 -10.43 6.01
C ILE A 299 -16.38 -10.30 4.50
N LYS A 300 -16.46 -11.43 3.82
CA LYS A 300 -16.36 -11.48 2.35
C LYS A 300 -17.54 -10.82 1.68
N PHE A 301 -17.25 -10.20 0.55
CA PHE A 301 -18.20 -9.50 -0.29
C PHE A 301 -18.45 -10.27 -1.61
N PRO A 302 -19.68 -10.36 -2.12
CA PRO A 302 -19.92 -10.93 -3.45
C PRO A 302 -19.18 -10.15 -4.54
N ILE A 303 -18.72 -10.88 -5.55
CA ILE A 303 -18.04 -10.33 -6.72
C ILE A 303 -18.93 -9.30 -7.42
N CYS A 304 -18.38 -8.14 -7.77
CA CYS A 304 -19.06 -7.21 -8.67
C CYS A 304 -19.00 -7.76 -10.09
N SER A 305 -20.02 -8.49 -10.52
CA SER A 305 -20.03 -9.11 -11.86
C SER A 305 -19.89 -8.09 -12.99
N GLU A 306 -20.40 -6.87 -12.80
CA GLU A 306 -20.28 -5.76 -13.76
C GLU A 306 -18.83 -5.31 -13.98
N GLN A 307 -17.97 -5.45 -12.97
CA GLN A 307 -16.56 -5.10 -13.08
C GLN A 307 -15.69 -5.94 -12.15
N VAL A 308 -15.52 -7.22 -12.50
CA VAL A 308 -14.69 -8.17 -11.76
C VAL A 308 -13.25 -7.67 -11.62
N HIS A 309 -12.74 -6.98 -12.64
CA HIS A 309 -11.41 -6.38 -12.63
C HIS A 309 -11.24 -5.21 -11.66
N ALA A 310 -12.31 -4.70 -11.04
CA ALA A 310 -12.25 -3.70 -9.97
C ALA A 310 -12.39 -4.32 -8.57
N PHE A 311 -13.07 -5.48 -8.48
CA PHE A 311 -13.55 -6.07 -7.23
C PHE A 311 -13.57 -7.61 -7.33
N ASN A 312 -12.42 -8.23 -7.57
CA ASN A 312 -12.32 -9.67 -7.82
C ASN A 312 -12.50 -10.51 -6.55
N ASP A 313 -11.99 -10.05 -5.41
CA ASP A 313 -12.02 -10.77 -4.13
C ASP A 313 -12.02 -9.81 -2.95
N LEU A 314 -12.97 -8.87 -2.95
CA LEU A 314 -13.04 -7.82 -1.93
C LEU A 314 -13.61 -8.37 -0.62
N SER A 315 -12.96 -8.03 0.50
CA SER A 315 -13.46 -8.31 1.84
C SER A 315 -13.42 -7.05 2.70
N ILE A 316 -14.22 -7.05 3.77
CA ILE A 316 -14.09 -6.08 4.84
C ILE A 316 -13.40 -6.79 6.00
N THR A 317 -12.24 -6.30 6.41
CA THR A 317 -11.43 -6.86 7.50
C THR A 317 -11.36 -5.90 8.66
N THR A 318 -11.49 -6.43 9.87
CA THR A 318 -11.24 -5.72 11.13
C THR A 318 -10.32 -6.57 11.99
N PHE A 319 -9.56 -5.94 12.88
CA PHE A 319 -8.67 -6.67 13.79
C PHE A 319 -9.19 -6.57 15.23
N GLN A 320 -9.10 -7.70 15.93
CA GLN A 320 -9.15 -7.70 17.38
C GLN A 320 -7.87 -7.09 17.93
N LYS A 321 -7.88 -6.77 19.24
CA LYS A 321 -6.70 -6.24 19.91
C LYS A 321 -5.52 -7.18 19.74
N LEU A 322 -4.45 -6.68 19.11
CA LEU A 322 -3.21 -7.43 18.97
C LEU A 322 -2.45 -7.44 20.31
N PRO A 323 -1.68 -8.51 20.59
CA PRO A 323 -0.74 -8.50 21.72
C PRO A 323 0.28 -7.37 21.58
N ASP A 324 0.94 -7.00 22.67
CA ASP A 324 2.10 -6.14 22.57
C ASP A 324 3.16 -6.77 21.65
N GLN A 325 4.01 -5.92 21.07
CA GLN A 325 4.95 -6.35 20.04
C GLN A 325 5.88 -7.47 20.52
N PHE A 326 6.32 -7.47 21.79
CA PHE A 326 7.19 -8.53 22.30
C PHE A 326 6.46 -9.87 22.32
N ILE A 327 5.27 -9.93 22.96
CA ILE A 327 4.48 -11.16 23.03
C ILE A 327 4.10 -11.65 21.63
N PHE A 328 3.69 -10.73 20.75
CA PHE A 328 3.35 -11.06 19.36
C PHE A 328 4.52 -11.76 18.65
N TRP A 329 5.69 -11.12 18.61
CA TRP A 329 6.86 -11.67 17.92
C TRP A 329 7.41 -12.93 18.58
N PHE A 330 7.30 -13.04 19.91
CA PHE A 330 7.75 -14.23 20.64
C PHE A 330 6.92 -15.45 20.25
N ASN A 331 5.60 -15.29 20.16
CA ASN A 331 4.69 -16.35 19.72
C ASN A 331 4.99 -16.78 18.27
N ILE A 332 5.26 -15.82 17.37
CA ILE A 332 5.65 -16.12 15.98
C ILE A 332 6.98 -16.89 15.93
N TYR A 333 8.00 -16.45 16.67
CA TYR A 333 9.28 -17.16 16.76
C TYR A 333 9.10 -18.61 17.22
N ASN A 334 8.35 -18.84 18.30
CA ASN A 334 8.11 -20.19 18.82
C ASN A 334 7.36 -21.08 17.82
N SER A 335 6.38 -20.53 17.12
CA SER A 335 5.65 -21.24 16.06
C SER A 335 6.59 -21.69 14.93
N LEU A 336 7.43 -20.78 14.43
CA LEU A 336 8.37 -21.09 13.34
C LEU A 336 9.49 -22.05 13.77
N LEU A 337 9.92 -21.99 15.04
CA LEU A 337 10.89 -22.93 15.60
C LEU A 337 10.32 -24.36 15.64
N ALA A 338 9.09 -24.53 16.13
CA ALA A 338 8.42 -25.82 16.24
C ALA A 338 8.22 -26.53 14.88
N HIS A 339 8.02 -25.78 13.80
CA HIS A 339 7.95 -26.35 12.46
C HIS A 339 9.29 -26.92 11.99
N THR A 340 10.41 -26.30 12.38
CA THR A 340 11.74 -26.77 11.97
C THR A 340 12.28 -27.95 12.76
N THR A 341 11.73 -28.22 13.95
CA THR A 341 12.06 -29.41 14.75
C THR A 341 11.22 -30.62 14.35
N ARG A 342 9.98 -30.42 13.86
CA ARG A 342 9.13 -31.50 13.35
C ARG A 342 9.58 -32.08 12.00
N GLU A 343 10.30 -31.33 11.18
CA GLU A 343 10.86 -31.86 9.92
C GLU A 343 12.14 -32.71 10.12
N LYS A 344 12.65 -32.81 11.36
CA LYS A 344 13.87 -33.56 11.70
C LYS A 344 13.63 -34.89 12.42
N ASN A 345 12.38 -35.18 12.78
CA ASN A 345 11.93 -36.46 13.36
C ASN A 345 11.00 -37.15 12.36
#